data_AF-A0A925FA40-F1
#
_entry.id   AF-A0A925FA40-F1
#
_cell.length_a   1.000
_cell.length_b   1.000
_cell.length_c   1.000
_cell.angle_alpha   90.00
_cell.angle_beta   90.00
_cell.angle_gamma   90.00
#
_symmetry.space_group_name_H-M   'P 1'
#
loop_
_entity.id
_entity.type
_entity.pdbx_description
1 polymer ?
#
loop_
_entity_poly.entity_id
_entity_poly.type
_entity_poly.pdbx_seq_one_letter_code
_entity_poly.pdbx_strand_id
1 'polypeptide(L)'
;MKITRLTPDLLQRYAAGALTPAEQHAVERLLLSDPLAAEAVEGLTRLSEDGIDPSPAHLDLRQRLQSRVQPGQRRGRVLALPVNFARYAAAAVTLLLVAGLGWWSLREAPPMPPVSETAVAPS
;
A
#
# COMPACT_ATOMS: atom_id res chain seq x y z
N MET A 1 12.15 32.26 -19.22
CA MET A 1 11.92 30.89 -18.69
C MET A 1 11.46 30.01 -19.86
N LYS A 2 11.97 28.79 -20.04
CA LYS A 2 11.49 27.90 -21.11
C LYS A 2 10.34 27.05 -20.58
N ILE A 3 9.14 27.26 -21.11
CA ILE A 3 7.97 26.41 -20.83
C ILE A 3 8.00 25.26 -21.85
N THR A 4 8.13 24.03 -21.37
CA THR A 4 8.21 22.82 -22.21
C THR A 4 7.03 21.87 -21.98
N ARG A 5 6.27 22.08 -20.90
CA ARG A 5 5.12 21.24 -20.53
C ARG A 5 4.01 22.09 -19.92
N LEU A 6 2.76 21.71 -20.14
CA LEU A 6 1.60 22.31 -19.50
C LEU A 6 1.39 21.65 -18.14
N THR A 7 1.61 22.40 -17.05
CA THR A 7 1.28 21.97 -15.70
C THR A 7 -0.07 22.54 -15.28
N PRO A 8 -0.80 21.89 -14.36
CA PRO A 8 -2.09 22.40 -13.89
C PRO A 8 -2.03 23.84 -13.33
N ASP A 9 -0.99 24.14 -12.56
CA ASP A 9 -0.74 25.48 -12.00
C ASP A 9 -0.52 26.53 -13.10
N LEU A 10 0.21 26.16 -14.16
CA LEU A 10 0.46 27.04 -15.29
C LEU A 10 -0.82 27.33 -16.08
N LEU A 11 -1.67 26.32 -16.29
CA LEU A 11 -2.97 26.49 -16.94
C LEU A 11 -3.91 27.37 -16.10
N GLN A 12 -3.89 27.23 -14.78
CA GLN A 12 -4.68 28.07 -13.88
C GLN A 12 -4.22 29.53 -13.92
N ARG A 13 -2.91 29.78 -13.92
CA ARG A 13 -2.36 31.13 -14.10
C ARG A 13 -2.63 31.71 -15.48
N TYR A 14 -2.61 30.88 -16.53
CA TYR A 14 -2.97 31.29 -17.89
C TYR A 14 -4.43 31.73 -17.96
N ALA A 15 -5.35 30.91 -17.44
CA ALA A 15 -6.78 31.23 -17.40
C ALA A 15 -7.08 32.48 -16.56
N ALA A 16 -6.32 32.71 -15.48
CA ALA A 16 -6.41 33.91 -14.67
C ALA A 16 -5.75 35.17 -15.29
N GLY A 17 -5.15 35.07 -16.47
CA GLY A 17 -4.45 36.19 -17.12
C GLY A 17 -3.16 36.63 -16.42
N ALA A 18 -2.62 35.82 -15.50
CA ALA A 18 -1.49 36.16 -14.63
C ALA A 18 -0.10 35.79 -15.22
N LEU A 19 -0.03 35.54 -16.54
CA LEU A 19 1.19 35.20 -17.25
C LEU A 19 1.74 36.40 -18.02
N THR A 20 3.06 36.47 -18.14
CA THR A 20 3.71 37.46 -19.00
C THR A 20 3.42 37.16 -20.47
N PRO A 21 3.52 38.15 -21.40
CA PRO A 21 3.25 37.92 -22.82
C PRO A 21 4.10 36.80 -23.44
N ALA A 22 5.37 36.68 -23.02
CA ALA A 22 6.25 35.61 -23.50
C ALA A 22 5.82 34.22 -23.00
N GLU A 23 5.29 34.13 -21.78
CA GLU A 23 4.76 32.89 -21.21
C GLU A 23 3.43 32.50 -21.84
N GLN A 24 2.54 33.48 -22.07
CA GLN A 24 1.27 33.27 -22.78
C GLN A 24 1.51 32.66 -24.15
N HIS A 25 2.38 33.27 -24.97
CA HIS A 25 2.73 32.72 -26.28
C HIS A 25 3.33 31.31 -26.22
N ALA A 26 4.13 31.01 -25.20
CA ALA A 26 4.67 29.67 -25.04
C ALA A 26 3.57 28.64 -24.70
N VAL A 27 2.60 29.02 -23.86
CA VAL A 27 1.42 28.20 -23.52
C VAL A 27 0.51 28.02 -24.73
N GLU A 28 0.20 29.08 -25.47
CA GLU A 28 -0.62 29.03 -26.70
C GLU A 28 -0.07 28.03 -27.71
N ARG A 29 1.25 28.05 -27.97
CA ARG A 29 1.88 27.07 -28.86
C ARG A 29 1.71 25.63 -28.38
N LEU A 30 1.74 25.40 -27.06
CA LEU A 30 1.55 24.07 -26.49
C LEU A 30 0.07 23.66 -26.53
N LEU A 31 -0.86 24.59 -26.32
CA LEU A 31 -2.30 24.33 -26.45
C LEU A 31 -2.68 23.95 -27.89
N LEU A 32 -2.07 24.59 -28.89
CA LEU A 32 -2.25 24.21 -30.30
C LEU A 32 -1.77 22.79 -30.61
N SER A 33 -0.85 22.25 -29.81
CA SER A 33 -0.31 20.90 -29.99
C SER A 33 -1.09 19.81 -29.24
N ASP A 34 -1.93 20.17 -28.28
CA ASP A 34 -2.67 19.24 -27.43
C ASP A 34 -4.16 19.65 -27.31
N PRO A 35 -5.06 19.01 -28.08
CA PRO A 35 -6.49 19.30 -28.04
C PRO A 35 -7.11 19.17 -26.64
N LEU A 36 -6.63 18.21 -25.83
CA LEU A 36 -7.16 17.98 -24.48
C LEU A 36 -6.81 19.15 -23.54
N ALA A 37 -5.62 19.72 -23.71
CA ALA A 37 -5.22 20.87 -22.91
C ALA A 37 -6.02 22.12 -23.27
N ALA A 38 -6.38 22.32 -24.55
CA ALA A 38 -7.25 23.40 -24.98
C ALA A 38 -8.65 23.30 -24.35
N GLU A 39 -9.27 22.11 -24.37
CA GLU A 39 -10.55 21.86 -23.70
C GLU A 39 -10.47 22.10 -22.18
N ALA A 40 -9.37 21.69 -21.55
CA ALA A 40 -9.17 21.87 -20.10
C ALA A 40 -9.15 23.36 -19.71
N VAL A 41 -8.48 24.21 -20.52
CA VAL A 41 -8.46 25.67 -20.30
C VAL A 41 -9.84 26.26 -20.49
N GLU A 42 -10.53 25.89 -21.57
CA GLU A 42 -11.88 26.38 -21.86
C GLU A 42 -12.86 26.05 -20.72
N GLY A 43 -12.80 24.84 -20.17
CA GLY A 43 -13.59 24.46 -18.99
C GLY A 43 -13.25 25.28 -17.76
N LEU A 44 -11.96 25.52 -17.50
CA LEU A 44 -11.51 26.30 -16.35
C LEU A 44 -11.93 27.77 -16.43
N THR A 45 -11.91 28.35 -17.64
CA THR A 45 -12.38 29.71 -17.90
C THR A 45 -13.88 29.81 -17.67
N ARG A 46 -14.70 28.86 -18.17
CA ARG A 46 -16.15 28.84 -17.92
C ARG A 46 -16.50 28.76 -16.43
N LEU A 47 -15.84 27.88 -15.69
CA LEU A 47 -16.01 27.78 -14.23
C LEU A 47 -15.72 29.13 -13.55
N SER A 48 -14.69 29.84 -14.00
CA SER A 48 -14.32 31.15 -13.46
C SER A 48 -15.33 32.23 -13.83
N GLU A 49 -15.83 32.23 -15.07
CA GLU A 49 -16.88 33.14 -15.56
C GLU A 49 -18.21 32.93 -14.80
N ASP A 50 -18.55 31.69 -14.49
CA ASP A 50 -19.72 31.32 -13.69
C ASP A 50 -19.53 31.61 -12.18
N GLY A 51 -18.36 32.12 -11.77
CA GLY A 51 -18.03 32.43 -10.37
C GLY A 51 -17.90 31.19 -9.48
N ILE A 52 -17.68 30.02 -10.08
CA ILE A 52 -17.54 28.75 -9.38
C ILE A 52 -16.07 28.54 -9.04
N ASP A 53 -15.73 28.41 -7.75
CA ASP A 53 -14.39 27.98 -7.32
C ASP A 53 -14.28 26.44 -7.41
N PRO A 54 -13.48 25.89 -8.34
CA PRO A 54 -13.32 24.45 -8.48
C PRO A 54 -12.41 23.84 -7.39
N SER A 55 -11.67 24.65 -6.64
CA SER A 55 -10.67 24.20 -5.65
C SER A 55 -11.18 23.16 -4.64
N PRO A 56 -12.32 23.37 -3.94
CA PRO A 56 -12.82 22.39 -2.97
C PRO A 56 -13.20 21.04 -3.62
N ALA A 57 -13.89 21.07 -4.77
CA ALA A 57 -14.26 19.86 -5.50
C ALA A 57 -13.01 19.13 -6.04
N HIS A 58 -12.04 19.88 -6.54
CA HIS A 58 -10.77 19.32 -7.04
C HIS A 58 -9.95 18.66 -5.94
N LEU A 59 -9.93 19.21 -4.72
CA LEU A 59 -9.25 18.61 -3.58
C LEU A 59 -9.88 17.26 -3.20
N ASP A 60 -11.21 17.19 -3.10
CA ASP A 60 -11.91 15.94 -2.80
C ASP A 60 -11.69 14.89 -3.90
N LEU A 61 -11.79 15.30 -5.18
CA LEU A 61 -11.53 14.42 -6.31
C LEU A 61 -10.10 13.88 -6.31
N ARG A 62 -9.10 14.74 -6.06
CA ARG A 62 -7.69 14.31 -5.95
C ARG A 62 -7.50 13.32 -4.81
N GLN A 63 -8.11 13.55 -3.65
CA GLN A 63 -8.03 12.63 -2.53
C GLN A 63 -8.65 11.26 -2.85
N ARG A 64 -9.81 11.24 -3.51
CA ARG A 64 -10.49 10.02 -3.96
C ARG A 64 -9.73 9.29 -5.06
N LEU A 65 -9.09 10.02 -5.97
CA LEU A 65 -8.24 9.43 -7.00
C LEU A 65 -6.99 8.82 -6.36
N GLN A 66 -6.30 9.56 -5.49
CA GLN A 66 -5.12 9.04 -4.78
C GLN A 66 -5.44 7.80 -3.95
N SER A 67 -6.62 7.72 -3.34
CA SER A 67 -7.04 6.53 -2.58
C SER A 67 -7.35 5.32 -3.46
N ARG A 68 -7.74 5.53 -4.73
CA ARG A 68 -7.97 4.45 -5.71
C ARG A 68 -6.70 4.01 -6.43
N VAL A 69 -5.84 4.97 -6.79
CA VAL A 69 -4.62 4.75 -7.59
C VAL A 69 -3.44 4.29 -6.72
N GLN A 70 -3.52 4.40 -5.39
CA GLN A 70 -2.61 3.73 -4.47
C GLN A 70 -3.19 2.40 -3.94
N PRO A 71 -3.06 1.28 -4.69
CA PRO A 71 -3.40 -0.03 -4.17
C PRO A 71 -2.35 -0.42 -3.12
N GLY A 72 -2.65 -0.21 -1.85
CA GLY A 72 -1.77 -0.66 -0.76
C GLY A 72 -1.87 0.12 0.54
N GLN A 73 -2.48 1.31 0.53
CA GLN A 73 -2.64 2.10 1.76
C GLN A 73 -4.02 1.91 2.41
N ARG A 74 -4.66 0.76 2.16
CA ARG A 74 -5.46 0.17 3.22
C ARG A 74 -4.47 -0.19 4.32
N ARG A 75 -4.35 0.71 5.29
CA ARG A 75 -3.84 0.43 6.64
C ARG A 75 -4.74 -0.64 7.24
N GLY A 76 -4.63 -1.88 6.73
CA GLY A 76 -4.73 -3.03 7.58
C GLY A 76 -3.66 -2.77 8.63
N ARG A 77 -4.10 -2.48 9.84
CA ARG A 77 -3.27 -2.40 11.02
C ARG A 77 -2.74 -3.82 11.28
N VAL A 78 -1.91 -4.35 10.39
CA VAL A 78 -0.98 -5.40 10.73
C VAL A 78 -0.09 -4.72 11.75
N LEU A 79 -0.33 -5.03 13.02
CA LEU A 79 0.63 -4.79 14.08
C LEU A 79 1.95 -5.30 13.52
N ALA A 80 2.83 -4.39 13.13
CA ALA A 80 4.17 -4.70 12.71
C ALA A 80 4.90 -5.16 13.97
N LEU A 81 4.64 -6.39 14.38
CA LEU A 81 5.38 -7.05 15.43
C LEU A 81 6.83 -7.08 14.92
N PRO A 82 7.79 -6.59 15.72
CA PRO A 82 9.18 -6.61 15.30
C PRO A 82 9.53 -8.05 14.92
N VAL A 83 10.23 -8.23 13.81
CA VAL A 83 10.54 -9.54 13.21
C VAL A 83 11.13 -10.53 14.23
N ASN A 84 11.79 -10.00 15.26
CA ASN A 84 12.34 -10.72 16.40
C ASN A 84 11.24 -11.40 17.24
N PHE A 85 10.11 -10.74 17.50
CA PHE A 85 8.99 -11.30 18.27
C PHE A 85 8.36 -12.51 17.57
N ALA A 86 8.19 -12.44 16.25
CA ALA A 86 7.68 -13.57 15.46
C ALA A 86 8.62 -14.79 15.53
N ARG A 87 9.94 -14.56 15.53
CA ARG A 87 10.94 -15.63 15.68
C ARG A 87 10.89 -16.29 17.06
N TYR A 88 10.79 -15.50 18.13
CA TYR A 88 10.68 -16.03 19.49
C TYR A 88 9.36 -16.78 19.72
N ALA A 89 8.25 -16.26 19.17
CA ALA A 89 6.95 -16.93 19.25
C ALA A 89 6.96 -18.29 18.53
N ALA A 90 7.54 -18.35 17.32
CA ALA A 90 7.69 -19.61 16.59
C ALA A 90 8.53 -20.63 17.40
N ALA A 91 9.67 -20.20 17.95
CA ALA A 91 10.51 -21.07 18.77
C ALA A 91 9.79 -21.59 20.02
N ALA A 92 9.02 -20.75 20.70
CA ALA A 92 8.23 -21.16 21.87
C ALA A 92 7.17 -22.21 21.52
N VAL A 93 6.46 -22.03 20.40
CA VAL A 93 5.46 -23.00 19.92
C VAL A 93 6.12 -24.34 19.57
N THR A 94 7.28 -24.33 18.91
CA THR A 94 8.02 -25.56 18.59
C THR A 94 8.44 -26.30 19.85
N LEU A 95 8.96 -25.59 20.86
CA LEU A 95 9.35 -26.21 22.14
C LEU A 95 8.15 -26.83 22.87
N LEU A 96 7.00 -26.15 22.89
CA LEU A 96 5.79 -26.68 23.49
C LEU A 96 5.28 -27.94 22.77
N LEU A 97 5.33 -27.95 21.44
CA LEU A 97 4.96 -29.13 20.65
C LEU A 97 5.89 -30.31 20.95
N VAL A 98 7.21 -30.10 20.95
CA VAL A 98 8.19 -31.15 21.25
C VAL A 98 8.02 -31.68 22.67
N ALA A 99 7.84 -30.79 23.65
CA ALA A 99 7.60 -31.18 25.04
C ALA A 99 6.29 -31.96 25.20
N GLY A 100 5.22 -31.52 24.54
CA GLY A 100 3.92 -32.21 24.56
C GLY A 100 3.98 -33.60 23.92
N LEU A 101 4.60 -33.72 22.75
CA LEU A 101 4.81 -34.99 22.05
C LEU A 101 5.70 -35.96 22.86
N GLY A 102 6.80 -35.46 23.42
CA GLY A 102 7.69 -36.26 24.27
C GLY A 102 7.01 -36.77 25.53
N TRP A 103 6.23 -35.91 26.21
CA TRP A 103 5.45 -36.32 27.38
C TRP A 103 4.40 -37.38 27.06
N TRP A 104 3.70 -37.23 25.93
CA TRP A 104 2.71 -38.21 25.49
C TRP A 104 3.37 -39.56 25.19
N SER A 105 4.48 -39.57 24.43
CA SER A 105 5.20 -40.80 24.10
C SER A 105 5.70 -41.55 25.33
N LEU A 106 6.14 -40.84 26.38
CA LEU A 106 6.62 -41.48 27.61
C LEU A 106 5.49 -42.17 28.41
N ARG A 107 4.25 -41.69 28.28
CA ARG A 107 3.08 -42.33 28.90
C ARG A 107 2.64 -43.61 28.18
N GLU A 108 3.01 -43.77 26.92
CA GLU A 108 2.63 -44.92 26.10
C GLU A 108 3.68 -46.04 26.10
N ALA A 109 4.79 -45.90 26.85
CA ALA A 109 5.81 -46.94 26.93
C ALA A 109 5.20 -48.23 27.51
N PRO A 110 5.11 -49.33 26.72
CA PRO A 110 4.56 -50.57 27.21
C PRO A 110 5.49 -51.18 28.27
N PRO A 111 4.94 -51.82 29.32
CA PRO A 111 5.77 -52.50 30.32
C PRO A 111 6.62 -53.57 29.63
N MET A 112 7.94 -53.53 29.84
CA MET A 112 8.87 -54.52 29.27
C MET A 112 8.43 -55.93 29.69
N PRO A 113 8.36 -56.91 28.76
CA PRO A 113 8.04 -58.27 29.13
C PRO A 113 9.13 -58.82 30.06
N PRO A 114 8.77 -59.57 31.12
CA PRO A 114 9.74 -60.13 32.04
C PRO A 114 10.67 -61.07 31.28
N VAL A 115 11.98 -60.85 31.42
CA VAL A 115 13.01 -61.79 30.94
C VAL A 115 12.73 -63.11 31.64
N SER A 116 12.21 -64.09 30.89
CA SER A 116 11.93 -65.41 31.42
C SER A 116 13.26 -66.11 31.66
N GLU A 117 13.73 -66.03 32.90
CA GLU A 117 14.80 -66.86 33.44
C GLU A 117 14.36 -68.32 33.31
N THR A 118 14.90 -69.01 32.31
CA THR A 118 14.64 -70.43 32.09
C THR A 118 15.48 -71.19 33.12
N ALA A 119 15.00 -71.28 34.36
CA ALA A 119 15.56 -72.16 35.36
C ALA A 119 15.18 -73.61 35.01
N VAL A 120 16.12 -74.28 34.35
CA VAL A 120 16.13 -75.72 34.07
C VAL A 120 15.96 -76.51 35.37
N ALA A 121 14.91 -77.33 35.46
CA ALA A 121 14.74 -78.29 36.55
C ALA A 121 15.48 -79.61 36.21
N PRO A 122 16.36 -80.13 37.09
CA PRO A 122 17.00 -81.42 36.88
C PRO A 122 16.05 -82.58 37.25
N SER A 123 16.24 -83.71 36.56
CA SER A 123 15.51 -84.99 36.71
C SER A 123 15.94 -85.78 37.94
#